data_AF-A0A1R0XET1-F1
#
_entry.id   AF-A0A1R0XET1-F1
#
_cell.length_a   1.000
_cell.length_b   1.000
_cell.length_c   1.000
_cell.angle_alpha   90.00
_cell.angle_beta   90.00
_cell.angle_gamma   90.00
#
_symmetry.space_group_name_H-M   'P 1'
#
loop_
_entity.id
_entity.type
_entity.pdbx_description
1 polymer ?
#
loop_
_entity_poly.entity_id
_entity_poly.type
_entity_poly.pdbx_seq_one_letter_code
_entity_poly.pdbx_strand_id
1 'polypeptide(L)'
;MNDNRCVVGRFGSATFTLGQTALALGWDERTMREFLYRRKVLRKKGLPLQRFIPKYFVIHEFEVTETPEPPFIMRYTGVTPDGVLLIRKVREGEDVNVRDDSGEICVMADQIPIRLPYVA
;
A
#
# COMPACT_ATOMS: atom_id res chain seq x y z
N MET A 1 30.59 -17.74 2.09
CA MET A 1 30.16 -16.52 2.80
C MET A 1 29.11 -15.86 1.93
N ASN A 2 27.83 -15.99 2.28
CA ASN A 2 26.74 -15.43 1.48
C ASN A 2 26.53 -13.98 1.91
N ASP A 3 26.90 -13.07 1.00
CA ASP A 3 26.68 -11.62 1.10
C ASP A 3 25.17 -11.35 0.98
N ASN A 4 24.44 -11.49 2.10
CA ASN A 4 23.07 -11.00 2.23
C ASN A 4 23.10 -9.47 2.24
N ARG A 5 23.26 -8.85 1.08
CA ARG A 5 23.12 -7.41 0.91
C ARG A 5 21.65 -7.05 1.01
N CYS A 6 21.18 -6.84 2.24
CA CYS A 6 20.01 -6.03 2.48
C CYS A 6 20.29 -4.64 1.89
N VAL A 7 19.70 -4.36 0.73
CA VAL A 7 19.70 -3.03 0.14
C VAL A 7 18.82 -2.16 1.03
N VAL A 8 19.46 -1.50 2.01
CA VAL A 8 18.81 -0.49 2.85
C VAL A 8 18.62 0.75 1.99
N GLY A 9 17.49 0.80 1.29
CA GLY A 9 17.02 2.00 0.61
C GLY A 9 16.85 3.14 1.63
N ARG A 10 17.41 4.30 1.30
CA ARG A 10 17.42 5.54 2.10
C ARG A 10 16.09 5.77 2.84
N PHE A 11 16.16 5.87 4.17
CA PHE A 11 15.08 6.29 5.06
C PHE A 11 14.64 7.75 4.80
N GLY A 12 13.84 7.97 3.77
CA GLY A 12 13.06 9.19 3.58
C GLY A 12 11.64 8.97 4.06
N SER A 13 11.29 9.49 5.25
CA SER A 13 10.08 9.20 6.03
C SER A 13 9.99 7.74 6.50
N ALA A 14 9.86 7.52 7.81
CA ALA A 14 9.86 6.18 8.40
C ALA A 14 8.59 5.40 8.03
N THR A 15 8.59 4.74 6.87
CA THR A 15 7.55 3.78 6.48
C THR A 15 7.96 2.38 6.92
N PHE A 16 7.06 1.66 7.56
CA PHE A 16 7.24 0.27 7.97
C PHE A 16 6.65 -0.66 6.92
N THR A 17 7.19 -1.86 6.76
CA THR A 17 6.49 -2.87 5.97
C THR A 17 5.20 -3.31 6.66
N LEU A 18 4.27 -3.90 5.91
CA LEU A 18 3.05 -4.47 6.49
C LEU A 18 3.39 -5.53 7.57
N GLY A 19 4.41 -6.36 7.32
CA GLY A 19 4.89 -7.36 8.28
C GLY A 19 5.48 -6.75 9.55
N GLN A 20 6.28 -5.69 9.44
CA GLN A 20 6.81 -4.97 10.61
C GLN A 20 5.67 -4.36 11.44
N THR A 21 4.68 -3.76 10.77
CA THR A 21 3.49 -3.22 11.43
C THR A 21 2.67 -4.31 12.12
N ALA A 22 2.52 -5.47 11.48
CA ALA A 22 1.81 -6.62 12.05
C ALA A 22 2.47 -7.11 13.33
N LEU A 23 3.79 -7.33 13.30
CA LEU A 23 4.56 -7.74 14.47
C LEU A 23 4.45 -6.73 15.61
N ALA A 24 4.53 -5.43 15.32
CA ALA A 24 4.40 -4.37 16.31
C ALA A 24 3.00 -4.32 16.96
N LEU A 25 1.96 -4.77 16.26
CA LEU A 25 0.58 -4.84 16.76
C LEU A 25 0.20 -6.23 17.32
N GLY A 26 1.16 -7.16 17.37
CA GLY A 26 0.97 -8.52 17.88
C GLY A 26 0.20 -9.44 16.94
N TRP A 27 0.22 -9.18 15.64
CA TRP A 27 -0.45 -9.98 14.59
C TRP A 27 0.57 -10.62 13.64
N ASP A 28 0.16 -11.71 12.99
CA ASP A 28 0.86 -12.17 11.80
C ASP A 28 0.46 -11.34 10.57
N GLU A 29 1.37 -11.22 9.61
CA GLU A 29 1.16 -10.40 8.42
C GLU A 29 -0.04 -10.88 7.58
N ARG A 30 -0.27 -12.19 7.51
CA ARG A 30 -1.36 -12.76 6.72
C ARG A 30 -2.72 -12.37 7.31
N THR A 31 -2.88 -12.47 8.63
CA THR A 31 -4.07 -12.06 9.36
C THR A 31 -4.30 -10.56 9.23
N MET A 32 -3.25 -9.73 9.37
CA MET A 32 -3.37 -8.29 9.15
C MET A 32 -3.84 -7.98 7.73
N ARG A 33 -3.22 -8.61 6.73
CA ARG A 33 -3.57 -8.40 5.32
C ARG A 33 -5.01 -8.79 5.03
N GLU A 34 -5.45 -9.94 5.53
CA GLU A 34 -6.82 -10.41 5.36
C GLU A 34 -7.82 -9.50 6.08
N PHE A 35 -7.51 -9.07 7.31
CA PHE A 35 -8.31 -8.13 8.07
C PHE A 35 -8.51 -6.81 7.32
N LEU A 36 -7.42 -6.20 6.85
CA LEU A 36 -7.46 -4.94 6.11
C LEU A 36 -8.12 -5.10 4.73
N TYR A 37 -8.01 -6.27 4.09
CA TYR A 37 -8.75 -6.58 2.87
C TYR A 37 -10.26 -6.64 3.11
N ARG A 38 -10.72 -7.37 4.14
CA ARG A 38 -12.14 -7.48 4.49
C ARG A 38 -12.75 -6.12 4.85
N ARG A 39 -11.94 -5.21 5.40
CA ARG A 39 -12.33 -3.82 5.72
C ARG A 39 -12.18 -2.84 4.56
N LYS A 40 -11.86 -3.30 3.35
CA LYS A 40 -11.67 -2.44 2.16
C LYS A 40 -10.64 -1.35 2.40
N VAL A 41 -9.55 -1.67 3.10
CA VAL A 41 -8.35 -0.83 3.24
C VAL A 41 -7.31 -1.25 2.21
N LEU A 42 -7.11 -2.57 2.08
CA LEU A 42 -6.24 -3.18 1.07
C LEU A 42 -7.05 -3.90 -0.02
N ARG A 43 -6.42 -4.08 -1.18
CA ARG A 43 -6.87 -4.96 -2.28
C ARG A 43 -6.50 -6.41 -1.96
N LYS A 44 -7.07 -7.36 -2.72
CA LYS A 44 -6.82 -8.82 -2.58
C LYS A 44 -5.33 -9.22 -2.65
N LYS A 45 -4.47 -8.38 -3.24
CA LYS A 45 -3.01 -8.58 -3.35
C LYS A 45 -2.18 -7.84 -2.29
N GLY A 46 -2.81 -7.23 -1.28
CA GLY A 46 -2.13 -6.53 -0.18
C GLY A 46 -1.74 -5.08 -0.48
N LEU A 47 -2.00 -4.58 -1.68
CA LEU A 47 -1.79 -3.17 -2.03
C LEU A 47 -2.92 -2.28 -1.48
N PRO A 48 -2.63 -1.07 -1.00
CA PRO A 48 -3.64 -0.15 -0.49
C PRO A 48 -4.62 0.33 -1.57
N LEU A 49 -5.84 0.69 -1.15
CA LEU A 49 -6.74 1.46 -2.02
C LEU A 49 -6.24 2.90 -2.12
N GLN A 50 -6.48 3.52 -3.29
CA GLN A 50 -5.95 4.84 -3.64
C GLN A 50 -6.33 5.93 -2.64
N ARG A 51 -7.54 5.87 -2.07
CA ARG A 51 -8.02 6.81 -1.03
C ARG A 51 -7.21 6.83 0.27
N PHE A 52 -6.38 5.83 0.52
CA PHE A 52 -5.53 5.77 1.72
C PHE A 52 -4.05 6.10 1.43
N ILE A 53 -3.73 6.43 0.18
CA ILE A 53 -2.40 6.84 -0.28
C ILE A 53 -2.42 8.35 -0.54
N PRO A 54 -1.34 9.09 -0.24
CA PRO A 54 -0.11 8.66 0.43
C PRO A 54 -0.17 8.74 1.95
N LYS A 55 -1.27 9.26 2.52
CA LYS A 55 -1.38 9.62 3.95
C LYS A 55 -1.12 8.43 4.88
N TYR A 56 -1.79 7.30 4.63
CA TYR A 56 -1.73 6.13 5.51
C TYR A 56 -0.80 5.04 4.97
N PHE A 57 -0.67 4.95 3.64
CA PHE A 57 0.16 3.95 2.98
C PHE A 57 0.93 4.55 1.81
N VAL A 58 2.07 3.93 1.53
CA VAL A 58 2.91 4.24 0.37
C VAL A 58 3.13 2.94 -0.41
N ILE A 59 3.18 3.02 -1.74
CA ILE A 59 3.56 1.88 -2.59
C ILE A 59 5.03 2.06 -2.94
N HIS A 60 5.83 1.07 -2.55
CA HIS A 60 7.22 0.98 -2.96
C HIS A 60 7.32 0.04 -4.15
N GLU A 61 8.02 0.47 -5.18
CA GLU A 61 8.23 -0.28 -6.41
C GLU A 61 9.73 -0.50 -6.59
N PHE A 62 10.11 -1.71 -6.99
CA PHE A 62 11.48 -1.99 -7.42
C PHE A 62 11.48 -3.00 -8.55
N GLU A 63 12.43 -2.82 -9.45
CA GLU A 63 12.65 -3.71 -10.57
C GLU A 63 13.44 -4.93 -10.10
N VAL A 64 12.95 -6.11 -10.48
CA VAL A 64 13.64 -7.38 -10.26
C VAL A 64 14.22 -7.82 -11.59
N THR A 65 15.55 -7.80 -11.69
CA THR A 65 16.31 -8.21 -12.88
C THR A 65 17.21 -9.41 -12.64
N GLU A 66 17.42 -9.80 -11.38
CA GLU A 66 18.34 -10.87 -10.96
C GLU A 66 17.62 -12.22 -10.81
N THR A 67 16.74 -12.56 -11.74
CA THR A 67 16.03 -13.85 -11.77
C THR A 67 16.08 -14.48 -13.17
N PRO A 68 15.84 -15.80 -13.30
CA PRO A 68 15.70 -16.45 -14.62
C PRO A 68 14.46 -16.00 -15.40
N GLU A 69 13.56 -15.25 -14.76
CA GLU A 69 12.35 -14.72 -15.35
C GLU A 69 12.63 -13.38 -16.04
N PRO A 70 11.81 -12.98 -17.03
CA PRO A 70 11.90 -11.63 -17.60
C PRO A 70 11.79 -10.56 -16.50
N PRO A 71 12.50 -9.43 -16.63
CA PRO A 71 12.43 -8.33 -15.66
C PRO A 71 11.00 -7.94 -15.33
N PHE A 72 10.69 -7.81 -14.04
CA PHE A 72 9.37 -7.43 -13.58
C PHE A 72 9.42 -6.43 -12.41
N ILE A 73 8.35 -5.65 -12.27
CA ILE A 73 8.20 -4.71 -11.15
C ILE A 73 7.54 -5.41 -9.97
N MET A 74 8.26 -5.50 -8.86
CA MET A 74 7.70 -5.91 -7.58
C MET A 74 7.20 -4.69 -6.80
N ARG A 75 6.02 -4.85 -6.19
CA ARG A 75 5.37 -3.81 -5.40
C ARG A 75 5.11 -4.28 -3.99
N TYR A 76 5.38 -3.45 -3.01
CA TYR A 76 4.99 -3.72 -1.62
C TYR A 76 4.42 -2.48 -0.93
N THR A 77 3.66 -2.74 0.13
CA THR A 77 2.96 -1.71 0.91
C THR A 77 3.85 -1.26 2.05
N GLY A 78 4.24 0.01 2.02
CA GLY A 78 4.74 0.74 3.17
C GLY A 78 3.58 1.34 3.97
N VAL A 79 3.68 1.27 5.30
CA VAL A 79 2.74 1.82 6.26
C VAL A 79 3.39 3.04 6.91
N THR A 80 2.72 4.19 6.82
CA THR A 80 3.18 5.43 7.48
C THR A 80 2.83 5.40 8.98
N PRO A 81 3.39 6.30 9.81
CA PRO A 81 2.94 6.44 11.19
C PRO A 81 1.43 6.66 11.32
N ASP A 82 0.84 7.49 10.46
CA ASP A 82 -0.62 7.68 10.38
C ASP A 82 -1.35 6.39 9.99
N GLY A 83 -0.76 5.59 9.11
CA GLY A 83 -1.26 4.28 8.73
C GLY A 83 -1.35 3.32 9.90
N VAL A 84 -0.36 3.33 10.80
CA VAL A 84 -0.40 2.53 12.03
C VAL A 84 -1.56 2.97 12.92
N LEU A 85 -1.79 4.28 13.06
CA LEU A 85 -2.92 4.82 13.82
C LEU A 85 -4.25 4.42 13.20
N LEU A 86 -4.39 4.52 11.88
CA LEU A 86 -5.57 4.04 11.16
C LEU A 86 -5.83 2.56 11.47
N ILE A 87 -4.82 1.70 11.33
CA ILE A 87 -4.96 0.26 11.58
C ILE A 87 -5.45 -0.03 13.02
N ARG A 88 -4.95 0.71 14.02
CA ARG A 88 -5.43 0.60 15.40
C ARG A 88 -6.91 0.96 15.52
N LYS A 89 -7.34 2.06 14.93
CA LYS A 89 -8.76 2.47 14.88
C LYS A 89 -9.65 1.43 14.20
N VAL A 90 -9.22 0.90 13.05
CA VAL A 90 -9.97 -0.17 12.35
C VAL A 90 -10.11 -1.40 13.24
N ARG A 91 -9.04 -1.75 13.97
CA ARG A 91 -9.02 -2.89 14.89
C ARG A 91 -10.00 -2.70 16.05
N GLU A 92 -10.15 -1.48 16.54
CA GLU A 92 -11.12 -1.11 17.58
C GLU A 92 -12.57 -1.06 17.05
N GLY A 93 -12.76 -1.25 15.74
CA GLY A 93 -14.08 -1.32 15.11
C GLY A 93 -14.55 0.00 14.50
N GLU A 94 -13.72 1.04 14.48
CA GLU A 94 -14.05 2.30 13.81
C GLU A 94 -14.28 2.08 12.31
N ASP A 95 -15.26 2.82 11.76
CA ASP A 95 -15.50 2.82 10.32
C ASP A 95 -14.33 3.49 9.59
N VAL A 96 -13.88 2.84 8.52
CA VAL A 96 -12.75 3.24 7.68
C VAL A 96 -13.17 3.97 6.42
N ASN A 97 -14.42 4.43 6.37
CA ASN A 97 -14.83 5.45 5.44
C ASN A 97 -14.11 6.75 5.78
N VAL A 98 -12.84 6.84 5.35
CA VAL A 98 -12.11 8.08 5.19
C VAL A 98 -12.81 8.81 4.04
N ARG A 99 -13.92 9.46 4.38
CA ARG A 99 -14.36 10.63 3.65
C ARG A 99 -13.37 11.72 4.01
N ASP A 100 -12.89 12.42 3.01
CA ASP A 100 -12.35 13.77 3.22
C ASP A 100 -13.39 14.58 4.03
N ASP A 101 -12.96 15.57 4.81
CA ASP A 101 -13.84 16.54 5.49
C ASP A 101 -14.79 17.24 4.48
N SER A 102 -14.50 17.17 3.18
CA SER A 102 -15.34 17.62 2.06
C SER A 102 -16.43 16.64 1.60
N GLY A 103 -16.40 15.37 2.05
CA GLY A 103 -17.36 14.34 1.61
C GLY A 103 -17.19 13.85 0.16
N GLU A 104 -16.20 14.35 -0.59
CA GLU A 104 -15.98 13.99 -1.99
C GLU A 104 -15.02 12.81 -2.18
N ILE A 105 -15.34 11.97 -3.17
CA ILE A 105 -14.43 10.93 -3.67
C ILE A 105 -13.56 11.58 -4.75
N CYS A 106 -12.34 12.01 -4.42
CA CYS A 106 -11.36 12.37 -5.45
C CYS A 106 -10.92 11.11 -6.21
N VAL A 107 -11.62 10.82 -7.31
CA VAL A 107 -11.08 9.98 -8.37
C VAL A 107 -10.02 10.83 -9.07
N MET A 108 -8.76 10.68 -8.66
CA MET A 108 -7.63 11.18 -9.45
C MET A 108 -7.59 10.36 -10.75
N ALA A 109 -8.33 10.85 -11.74
CA ALA A 109 -8.21 10.43 -13.12
C ALA A 109 -6.90 11.04 -13.65
N ASP A 110 -5.82 10.26 -13.59
CA ASP A 110 -4.62 10.60 -14.33
C ASP A 110 -4.20 9.41 -15.20
N GLN A 111 -4.49 9.60 -16.49
CA GLN A 111 -3.73 9.16 -17.67
C GLN A 111 -3.76 7.68 -18.09
N ILE A 112 -4.84 7.34 -18.81
CA ILE A 112 -4.67 6.61 -20.09
C ILE A 112 -5.37 7.46 -21.15
N PRO A 113 -4.68 7.97 -22.19
CA PRO A 113 -5.34 8.66 -23.28
C PRO A 113 -6.10 7.61 -24.09
N ILE A 114 -7.40 7.48 -23.84
CA ILE A 114 -8.27 6.74 -24.75
C ILE A 114 -8.45 7.66 -25.97
N ARG A 115 -7.75 7.35 -27.07
CA ARG A 115 -8.07 7.91 -28.39
C ARG A 115 -9.51 7.54 -28.69
N LEU A 116 -10.43 8.51 -28.59
CA LEU A 116 -11.73 8.41 -29.22
C LEU A 116 -11.53 8.56 -30.73
N PRO A 117 -12.13 7.70 -31.57
CA PRO A 117 -12.09 7.91 -33.00
C PRO A 117 -12.88 9.18 -33.33
N TYR A 118 -12.18 10.10 -34.00
CA TYR A 118 -12.75 11.26 -34.65
C TYR A 118 -13.85 10.81 -35.62
N VAL A 119 -15.07 11.34 -35.46
CA VAL A 119 -16.12 11.23 -36.48
C VAL A 119 -16.26 12.61 -37.09
N ALA A 120 -16.00 12.69 -38.39
CA ALA A 120 -16.07 13.89 -39.22
C ALA A 120 -17.51 14.39 -39.40
#